data_AF-A0A2H0ND88-F1
#
_entry.id   AF-A0A2H0ND88-F1
#
_cell.length_a   1.000
_cell.length_b   1.000
_cell.length_c   1.000
_cell.angle_alpha   90.00
_cell.angle_beta   90.00
_cell.angle_gamma   90.00
#
_symmetry.space_group_name_H-M   'P 1'
#
loop_
_entity.id
_entity.type
_entity.pdbx_description
1 polymer ?
#
loop_
_entity_poly.entity_id
_entity_poly.type
_entity_poly.pdbx_seq_one_letter_code
_entity_poly.pdbx_strand_id
1 'polypeptide(L)'
;MLLTKSGRRQGWVQMAIPMGGRFWTAFINLIIYIKIMQKRNFKNQIINGFTIIELLIVIAIISILSVVIIVNVRTSERQDLVQATEQLVADIKYVRNLAVSRVEHHFTSPFESIEYPPVGYGIYFNWAGGRNYIVYADRDLMGYQPAEDSIIKMVNYDNKFELSDNNSENNEFYFIFITENDIRSNMTLSDDSKYELKFLYQDISRKSIVTIGEESDDGYVWTSIGAVYGVNKEYAGGMNGNGNGNCGSICPSN
;
A
#
# COMPACT_ATOMS: atom_id res chain seq x y z
N MET A 1 44.71 20.69 -14.98
CA MET A 1 43.49 19.85 -14.89
C MET A 1 42.78 20.22 -13.59
N LEU A 2 41.71 21.01 -13.68
CA LEU A 2 41.07 21.71 -12.56
C LEU A 2 40.00 20.81 -11.89
N LEU A 3 40.07 20.67 -10.57
CA LEU A 3 39.07 20.02 -9.72
C LEU A 3 38.02 21.05 -9.28
N THR A 4 36.76 20.86 -9.66
CA THR A 4 35.63 21.66 -9.16
C THR A 4 34.82 20.87 -8.14
N LYS A 5 34.84 21.36 -6.90
CA LYS A 5 34.15 20.81 -5.72
C LYS A 5 32.72 21.37 -5.66
N SER A 6 31.70 20.57 -5.97
CA SER A 6 30.29 20.99 -5.88
C SER A 6 29.74 20.74 -4.47
N GLY A 7 29.38 21.81 -3.75
CA GLY A 7 28.71 21.73 -2.45
C GLY A 7 27.19 21.58 -2.61
N ARG A 8 26.65 20.42 -2.22
CA ARG A 8 25.19 20.22 -2.08
C ARG A 8 24.73 20.77 -0.73
N ARG A 9 23.92 21.83 -0.77
CA ARG A 9 23.12 22.31 0.36
C ARG A 9 22.00 21.31 0.62
N GLN A 10 21.98 20.69 1.80
CA GLN A 10 20.83 19.92 2.27
C GLN A 10 19.73 20.89 2.69
N GLY A 11 18.68 20.99 1.87
CA GLY A 11 17.43 21.63 2.26
C GLY A 11 16.63 20.65 3.11
N TRP A 12 16.46 20.97 4.38
CA TRP A 12 15.54 20.26 5.25
C TRP A 12 14.11 20.65 4.85
N VAL A 13 13.40 19.72 4.19
CA VAL A 13 11.96 19.86 3.93
C VAL A 13 11.24 19.61 5.26
N GLN A 14 10.77 20.69 5.89
CA GLN A 14 9.89 20.59 7.05
C GLN A 14 8.53 20.02 6.60
N MET A 15 8.29 18.76 6.91
CA MET A 15 6.99 18.11 6.75
C MET A 15 6.05 18.63 7.86
N ALA A 16 5.23 19.63 7.53
CA ALA A 16 4.24 20.19 8.43
C ALA A 16 2.98 19.32 8.44
N ILE A 17 2.77 18.55 9.49
CA ILE A 17 1.52 17.81 9.72
C ILE A 17 0.51 18.79 10.35
N PRO A 18 -0.69 18.97 9.77
CA PRO A 18 -1.70 19.88 10.32
C PRO A 18 -2.37 19.26 11.56
N MET A 19 -1.86 19.59 12.75
CA MET A 19 -2.57 19.34 14.00
C MET A 19 -3.46 20.54 14.36
N GLY A 20 -4.70 20.28 14.79
CA GLY A 20 -5.74 21.27 15.03
C GLY A 20 -5.30 22.48 15.87
N GLY A 21 -5.64 23.68 15.38
CA GLY A 21 -5.04 24.96 15.80
C GLY A 21 -5.17 25.36 17.27
N ARG A 22 -6.02 24.69 18.07
CA ARG A 22 -6.12 24.99 19.52
C ARG A 22 -5.03 24.32 20.36
N PHE A 23 -4.45 23.23 19.86
CA PHE A 23 -3.38 22.51 20.56
C PHE A 23 -2.01 23.16 20.31
N TRP A 24 -1.81 23.69 19.10
CA TRP A 24 -0.55 24.32 18.69
C TRP A 24 -0.26 25.62 19.45
N THR A 25 -1.30 26.43 19.72
CA THR A 25 -1.16 27.65 20.53
C THR A 25 -0.80 27.37 21.98
N ALA A 26 -1.33 26.28 22.56
CA ALA A 26 -0.99 25.87 23.92
C ALA A 26 0.47 25.39 24.00
N PHE A 27 0.94 24.64 22.99
CA PHE A 27 2.31 24.15 22.93
C PHE A 27 3.34 25.28 22.77
N ILE A 28 3.04 26.28 21.93
CA ILE A 28 3.90 27.45 21.77
C ILE A 28 3.97 28.29 23.04
N ASN A 29 2.84 28.52 23.70
CA ASN A 29 2.82 29.24 24.97
C ASN A 29 3.62 28.51 26.06
N LEU A 30 3.57 27.17 26.09
CA LEU A 30 4.36 26.36 27.01
C LEU A 30 5.87 26.47 26.73
N ILE A 31 6.29 26.38 25.46
CA ILE A 31 7.71 26.53 25.07
C ILE A 31 8.22 27.93 25.40
N ILE A 32 7.41 28.97 25.15
CA ILE A 32 7.75 30.35 25.51
C ILE A 32 7.92 30.47 27.02
N TYR A 33 7.02 29.88 27.81
CA TYR A 33 7.10 29.91 29.27
C TYR A 33 8.37 29.22 29.81
N ILE A 34 8.73 28.06 29.23
CA ILE A 34 9.97 27.34 29.57
C ILE A 34 11.21 28.17 29.23
N LYS A 35 11.23 28.84 28.06
CA LYS A 35 12.33 29.73 27.66
C LYS A 35 12.45 30.96 28.58
N ILE A 36 11.33 31.52 29.01
CA ILE A 36 11.30 32.66 29.94
C ILE A 36 11.83 32.24 31.32
N MET A 37 11.48 31.05 31.79
CA MET A 37 11.96 30.50 33.05
C MET A 37 13.47 30.18 33.02
N GLN A 38 14.00 29.63 31.91
CA GLN A 38 15.45 29.39 31.77
C GLN A 38 16.28 30.68 31.72
N LYS A 39 15.74 31.77 31.15
CA LYS A 39 16.48 33.02 31.00
C LYS A 39 16.68 33.79 32.31
N ARG A 40 15.95 33.46 33.39
CA ARG A 40 16.00 34.23 34.64
C ARG A 40 17.13 33.85 35.61
N ASN A 41 17.86 32.74 35.38
CA ASN A 41 18.83 32.20 36.36
C ASN A 41 20.26 31.97 35.85
N PHE A 42 20.69 32.56 34.71
CA PHE A 42 22.06 32.42 34.22
C PHE A 42 22.87 33.72 34.32
N LYS A 43 23.15 34.16 35.54
CA LYS A 43 24.27 35.06 35.82
C LYS A 43 25.01 34.60 37.07
N ASN A 44 25.68 33.45 36.96
CA ASN A 44 26.94 33.13 37.62
C ASN A 44 27.47 31.79 37.06
N GLN A 45 28.61 31.86 36.40
CA GLN A 45 29.31 30.71 35.84
C GLN A 45 29.97 29.91 36.96
N ILE A 46 29.40 28.75 37.29
CA ILE A 46 30.10 27.60 37.87
C ILE A 46 29.44 26.38 37.21
N ILE A 47 30.23 25.35 36.90
CA ILE A 47 29.80 24.07 36.33
C ILE A 47 28.83 23.42 37.32
N ASN A 48 27.56 23.83 37.27
CA ASN A 48 26.55 23.43 38.23
C ASN A 48 25.91 22.14 37.72
N GLY A 49 26.03 21.09 38.52
CA GLY A 49 25.39 19.81 38.27
C GLY A 49 23.88 19.97 38.06
N PHE A 50 23.31 19.01 37.34
CA PHE A 50 21.88 18.97 37.03
C PHE A 50 21.06 19.02 38.32
N THR A 51 20.15 19.99 38.42
CA THR A 51 19.36 20.17 39.64
C THR A 51 18.24 19.12 39.69
N ILE A 52 17.91 18.62 40.89
CA ILE A 52 16.85 17.61 41.06
C ILE A 52 15.50 18.11 40.53
N ILE A 53 15.21 19.41 40.66
CA ILE A 53 13.98 20.01 40.17
C ILE A 53 13.92 20.05 38.63
N GLU A 54 15.06 20.27 37.98
CA GLU A 54 15.16 20.26 36.52
C GLU A 54 14.92 18.85 35.96
N LEU A 55 15.43 17.81 36.65
CA LEU A 55 15.11 16.42 36.34
C LEU A 55 13.62 16.11 36.46
N LEU A 56 12.98 16.61 37.52
CA LEU A 56 11.55 16.36 37.76
C LEU A 56 10.67 16.98 36.68
N ILE A 57 10.99 18.19 36.23
CA ILE A 57 10.27 18.87 35.14
C ILE A 57 10.45 18.11 33.82
N VAL A 58 11.66 17.64 33.52
CA VAL A 58 11.92 16.87 32.29
C VAL A 58 11.12 15.58 32.26
N ILE A 59 11.09 14.83 33.37
CA ILE A 59 10.31 13.58 33.47
C ILE A 59 8.81 13.87 33.30
N ALA A 60 8.31 14.97 33.89
CA ALA A 60 6.92 15.38 33.74
C ALA A 60 6.56 15.76 32.29
N ILE A 61 7.47 16.41 31.56
CA ILE A 61 7.24 16.74 30.15
C ILE A 61 7.27 15.47 29.30
N ILE A 62 8.23 14.56 29.53
CA ILE A 62 8.34 13.30 28.79
C ILE A 62 7.09 12.43 29.00
N SER A 63 6.56 12.35 30.24
CA SER A 63 5.36 11.56 30.51
C SER A 63 4.13 12.11 29.78
N ILE A 64 3.94 13.43 29.77
CA ILE A 64 2.84 14.07 29.05
C ILE A 64 2.96 13.84 27.55
N LEU A 65 4.16 14.04 26.98
CA LEU A 65 4.40 13.82 25.55
C LEU A 65 4.18 12.37 25.14
N SER A 66 4.57 11.42 25.99
CA SER A 66 4.42 9.98 25.71
C SER A 66 2.94 9.58 25.58
N VAL A 67 2.07 10.13 26.43
CA VAL A 67 0.62 9.85 26.38
C VAL A 67 -0.01 10.40 25.10
N VAL A 68 0.36 11.62 24.68
CA VAL A 68 -0.20 12.26 23.48
C VAL A 68 0.15 11.47 22.22
N ILE A 69 1.37 10.95 22.13
CA ILE A 69 1.82 10.18 20.96
C ILE A 69 0.98 8.90 20.81
N ILE A 70 0.72 8.18 21.90
CA ILE A 70 0.00 6.89 21.86
C ILE A 70 -1.44 7.05 21.33
N VAL A 71 -2.14 8.13 21.72
CA VAL A 71 -3.55 8.35 21.30
C VAL A 71 -3.68 8.58 19.80
N ASN A 72 -2.62 9.07 19.14
CA ASN A 72 -2.66 9.42 17.72
C ASN A 72 -2.27 8.27 16.78
N VAL A 73 -1.79 7.13 17.30
CA VAL A 73 -1.42 5.95 16.48
C VAL A 73 -2.61 4.99 16.39
N ARG A 74 -3.77 5.48 15.92
CA ARG A 74 -4.85 4.61 15.47
C ARG A 74 -4.82 4.58 13.95
N THR A 75 -4.28 3.51 13.38
CA THR A 75 -4.43 3.25 11.94
C THR A 75 -5.91 2.96 11.69
N SER A 76 -6.49 3.62 10.70
CA SER A 76 -7.85 3.30 10.29
C SER A 76 -7.82 2.11 9.34
N GLU A 77 -8.74 1.16 9.51
CA GLU A 77 -8.90 0.00 8.62
C GLU A 77 -8.98 0.41 7.13
N ARG A 78 -9.58 1.58 6.87
CA ARG A 78 -9.63 2.18 5.54
C ARG A 78 -8.25 2.52 5.00
N GLN A 79 -7.37 3.10 5.81
CA GLN A 79 -6.01 3.42 5.39
C GLN A 79 -5.21 2.15 5.09
N ASP A 80 -5.35 1.13 5.94
CA ASP A 80 -4.69 -0.17 5.75
C ASP A 80 -5.15 -0.83 4.44
N LEU A 81 -6.47 -0.84 4.16
CA LEU A 81 -7.03 -1.36 2.91
C LEU A 81 -6.56 -0.57 1.69
N VAL A 82 -6.58 0.76 1.75
CA VAL A 82 -6.11 1.62 0.66
C VAL A 82 -4.64 1.36 0.39
N GLN A 83 -3.80 1.34 1.43
CA GLN A 83 -2.37 1.09 1.30
C GLN A 83 -2.06 -0.28 0.66
N ALA A 84 -2.72 -1.33 1.15
CA ALA A 84 -2.54 -2.68 0.62
C ALA A 84 -3.01 -2.82 -0.84
N THR A 85 -4.11 -2.16 -1.18
CA THR A 85 -4.64 -2.11 -2.56
C THR A 85 -3.71 -1.35 -3.49
N GLU A 86 -3.24 -0.17 -3.08
CA GLU A 86 -2.32 0.64 -3.89
C GLU A 86 -0.97 -0.06 -4.10
N GLN A 87 -0.50 -0.80 -3.09
CA GLN A 87 0.68 -1.64 -3.25
C GLN A 87 0.46 -2.73 -4.30
N LEU A 88 -0.69 -3.44 -4.27
CA LEU A 88 -1.03 -4.43 -5.28
C LEU A 88 -1.10 -3.81 -6.68
N VAL A 89 -1.78 -2.67 -6.84
CA VAL A 89 -1.86 -1.93 -8.10
C VAL A 89 -0.48 -1.52 -8.62
N ALA A 90 0.39 -1.04 -7.74
CA ALA A 90 1.76 -0.69 -8.09
C ALA A 90 2.57 -1.91 -8.55
N ASP A 91 2.39 -3.06 -7.89
CA ASP A 91 3.08 -4.30 -8.23
C ASP A 91 2.58 -4.87 -9.58
N ILE A 92 1.27 -4.83 -9.86
CA ILE A 92 0.74 -5.23 -11.17
C ILE A 92 1.30 -4.32 -12.29
N LYS A 93 1.36 -3.01 -12.06
CA LYS A 93 2.00 -2.06 -13.00
C LYS A 93 3.48 -2.37 -13.19
N TYR A 94 4.17 -2.79 -12.13
CA TYR A 94 5.55 -3.23 -12.21
C TYR A 94 5.70 -4.49 -13.06
N VAL A 95 4.87 -5.52 -12.87
CA VAL A 95 4.86 -6.74 -13.70
C VAL A 95 4.64 -6.40 -15.17
N ARG A 96 3.64 -5.57 -15.48
CA ARG A 96 3.38 -5.09 -16.85
C ARG A 96 4.62 -4.41 -17.44
N ASN A 97 5.28 -3.53 -16.68
CA ASN A 97 6.47 -2.82 -17.15
C ASN A 97 7.62 -3.78 -17.46
N LEU A 98 7.81 -4.85 -16.67
CA LEU A 98 8.81 -5.89 -16.96
C LEU A 98 8.53 -6.59 -18.29
N ALA A 99 7.26 -6.95 -18.53
CA ALA A 99 6.84 -7.58 -19.78
C ALA A 99 7.03 -6.66 -21.00
N VAL A 100 6.55 -5.41 -20.92
CA VAL A 100 6.61 -4.45 -22.03
C VAL A 100 8.05 -4.06 -22.37
N SER A 101 8.91 -3.89 -21.36
CA SER A 101 10.32 -3.55 -21.58
C SER A 101 11.20 -4.76 -21.93
N ARG A 102 10.62 -5.96 -21.96
CA ARG A 102 11.32 -7.22 -22.23
C ARG A 102 12.57 -7.40 -21.38
N VAL A 103 12.42 -7.16 -20.07
CA VAL A 103 13.53 -7.39 -19.14
C VAL A 103 13.95 -8.85 -19.24
N GLU A 104 15.26 -9.09 -19.33
CA GLU A 104 15.79 -10.44 -19.27
C GLU A 104 15.96 -10.84 -17.81
N HIS A 105 15.69 -12.11 -17.49
CA HIS A 105 15.78 -12.61 -16.13
C HIS A 105 16.77 -13.78 -16.05
N HIS A 106 17.39 -13.92 -14.87
CA HIS A 106 18.30 -15.03 -14.61
C HIS A 106 17.56 -16.08 -13.79
N PHE A 107 17.19 -17.19 -14.44
CA PHE A 107 16.58 -18.32 -13.78
C PHE A 107 17.59 -18.99 -12.83
N THR A 108 17.09 -19.64 -11.77
CA THR A 108 17.88 -20.05 -10.60
C THR A 108 18.97 -21.09 -10.88
N SER A 109 19.03 -21.66 -12.09
CA SER A 109 20.09 -22.56 -12.47
C SER A 109 21.41 -21.80 -12.71
N PRO A 110 22.52 -22.16 -12.05
CA PRO A 110 23.81 -21.49 -12.22
C PRO A 110 24.45 -21.66 -13.61
N PHE A 111 23.81 -22.44 -14.48
CA PHE A 111 24.25 -22.69 -15.86
C PHE A 111 23.28 -22.12 -16.90
N GLU A 112 22.25 -21.38 -16.49
CA GLU A 112 21.27 -20.82 -17.40
C GLU A 112 21.71 -19.50 -18.01
N SER A 113 21.32 -19.30 -19.28
CA SER A 113 21.45 -18.01 -19.95
C SER A 113 20.48 -17.01 -19.36
N ILE A 114 20.91 -15.74 -19.35
CA ILE A 114 20.01 -14.60 -19.18
C ILE A 114 19.08 -14.60 -20.40
N GLU A 115 17.77 -14.77 -20.18
CA GLU A 115 16.78 -14.84 -21.25
C GLU A 115 15.51 -14.10 -20.85
N TYR A 116 14.81 -13.57 -21.85
CA TYR A 116 13.45 -13.07 -21.67
C TYR A 116 12.50 -14.26 -21.43
N PRO A 117 11.66 -14.24 -20.37
CA PRO A 117 10.74 -15.35 -20.10
C PRO A 117 9.80 -15.59 -21.30
N PRO A 118 9.78 -16.79 -21.91
CA PRO A 118 9.00 -17.05 -23.13
C PRO A 118 7.50 -16.79 -22.99
N VAL A 119 6.95 -17.09 -21.80
CA VAL A 119 5.54 -16.89 -21.47
C VAL A 119 5.30 -15.51 -20.83
N GLY A 120 6.36 -14.80 -20.43
CA GLY A 120 6.31 -13.44 -19.92
C GLY A 120 6.33 -13.33 -18.40
N TYR A 121 5.74 -12.27 -17.88
CA TYR A 121 5.75 -11.96 -16.45
C TYR A 121 4.35 -12.03 -15.87
N GLY A 122 4.21 -12.72 -14.75
CA GLY A 122 2.93 -13.00 -14.13
C GLY A 122 2.81 -12.55 -12.69
N ILE A 123 1.56 -12.41 -12.26
CA ILE A 123 1.17 -12.38 -10.87
C ILE A 123 0.27 -13.59 -10.60
N TYR A 124 0.57 -14.35 -9.55
CA TYR A 124 -0.21 -15.50 -9.10
C TYR A 124 -0.70 -15.23 -7.69
N PHE A 125 -1.97 -15.51 -7.47
CA PHE A 125 -2.66 -15.28 -6.22
C PHE A 125 -2.97 -16.63 -5.60
N ASN A 126 -2.47 -16.85 -4.37
CA ASN A 126 -2.75 -18.04 -3.60
C ASN A 126 -3.50 -17.67 -2.32
N TRP A 127 -4.81 -17.86 -2.35
CA TRP A 127 -5.67 -17.60 -1.21
C TRP A 127 -6.00 -18.85 -0.40
N ALA A 128 -5.92 -20.04 -1.00
CA ALA A 128 -6.23 -21.31 -0.33
C ALA A 128 -5.15 -21.72 0.70
N GLY A 129 -3.87 -21.44 0.43
CA GLY A 129 -2.74 -21.96 1.21
C GLY A 129 -1.84 -20.92 1.87
N GLY A 130 -1.88 -19.65 1.45
CA GLY A 130 -0.86 -18.69 1.89
C GLY A 130 -1.24 -17.22 2.00
N ARG A 131 -2.47 -16.82 1.62
CA ARG A 131 -2.94 -15.42 1.62
C ARG A 131 -1.92 -14.44 1.03
N ASN A 132 -1.30 -14.86 -0.06
CA ASN A 132 -0.20 -14.14 -0.66
C ASN A 132 -0.40 -14.03 -2.17
N TYR A 133 0.39 -13.14 -2.75
CA TYR A 133 0.62 -13.18 -4.18
C TYR A 133 2.11 -13.18 -4.48
N ILE A 134 2.40 -13.74 -5.64
CA ILE A 134 3.74 -13.97 -6.13
C ILE A 134 3.83 -13.29 -7.48
N VAL A 135 4.80 -12.40 -7.64
CA VAL A 135 5.24 -11.88 -8.92
C VAL A 135 6.36 -12.80 -9.40
N TYR A 136 6.23 -13.34 -10.61
CA TYR A 136 7.13 -14.34 -11.16
C TYR A 136 7.45 -14.09 -12.63
N ALA A 137 8.58 -14.66 -13.06
CA ALA A 137 8.94 -14.82 -14.46
C ALA A 137 8.58 -16.25 -14.89
N ASP A 138 7.72 -16.37 -15.91
CA ASP A 138 7.14 -17.64 -16.38
C ASP A 138 8.00 -18.23 -17.51
N ARG A 139 8.46 -19.47 -17.31
CA ARG A 139 9.44 -20.09 -18.21
C ARG A 139 8.82 -20.94 -19.32
N ASP A 140 7.81 -21.74 -19.03
CA ASP A 140 7.42 -22.85 -19.92
C ASP A 140 5.89 -22.96 -20.09
N LEU A 141 5.20 -23.48 -19.07
CA LEU A 141 3.76 -23.71 -19.14
C LEU A 141 3.01 -22.51 -18.57
N MET A 142 1.80 -22.25 -19.07
CA MET A 142 1.00 -21.12 -18.60
C MET A 142 0.65 -21.23 -17.11
N GLY A 143 0.98 -20.19 -16.36
CA GLY A 143 0.60 -20.06 -14.95
C GLY A 143 1.72 -20.49 -14.02
N TYR A 144 1.64 -20.08 -12.76
CA TYR A 144 2.75 -20.24 -11.83
C TYR A 144 3.11 -21.70 -11.52
N GLN A 145 4.35 -22.07 -11.82
CA GLN A 145 4.96 -23.36 -11.50
C GLN A 145 6.16 -23.18 -10.56
N PRO A 146 6.05 -23.57 -9.27
CA PRO A 146 7.09 -23.30 -8.29
C PRO A 146 8.42 -24.03 -8.56
N ALA A 147 8.43 -25.06 -9.41
CA ALA A 147 9.64 -25.81 -9.77
C ALA A 147 10.41 -25.20 -10.95
N GLU A 148 9.74 -24.39 -11.78
CA GLU A 148 10.28 -23.91 -13.06
C GLU A 148 10.41 -22.39 -13.08
N ASP A 149 9.48 -21.70 -12.41
CA ASP A 149 9.41 -20.25 -12.41
C ASP A 149 10.33 -19.61 -11.38
N SER A 150 10.79 -18.41 -11.72
CA SER A 150 11.58 -17.59 -10.81
C SER A 150 10.68 -16.59 -10.09
N ILE A 151 10.70 -16.64 -8.76
CA ILE A 151 9.99 -15.68 -7.90
C ILE A 151 10.78 -14.37 -7.87
N ILE A 152 10.15 -13.29 -8.32
CA ILE A 152 10.71 -11.93 -8.29
C ILE A 152 10.34 -11.23 -6.99
N LYS A 153 9.07 -11.34 -6.60
CA LYS A 153 8.52 -10.72 -5.38
C LYS A 153 7.45 -11.61 -4.81
N MET A 154 7.43 -11.73 -3.49
CA MET A 154 6.34 -12.37 -2.76
C MET A 154 5.83 -11.38 -1.72
N VAL A 155 4.51 -11.19 -1.70
CA VAL A 155 3.85 -10.32 -0.72
C VAL A 155 2.85 -11.17 0.03
N ASN A 156 3.09 -11.29 1.33
CA ASN A 156 2.21 -12.00 2.25
C ASN A 156 1.31 -10.98 2.93
N TYR A 157 0.01 -11.20 2.86
CA TYR A 157 -0.95 -10.45 3.65
C TYR A 157 -1.24 -11.20 4.93
N ASP A 158 -1.16 -10.50 6.06
CA ASP A 158 -1.68 -11.01 7.32
C ASP A 158 -3.17 -11.41 7.16
N ASN A 159 -3.71 -12.12 8.15
CA ASN A 159 -5.13 -12.53 8.21
C ASN A 159 -6.16 -11.37 8.18
N LYS A 160 -5.71 -10.14 7.98
CA LYS A 160 -6.48 -8.90 7.90
C LYS A 160 -7.20 -8.69 6.57
N PHE A 161 -6.74 -9.30 5.50
CA PHE A 161 -7.31 -9.10 4.16
C PHE A 161 -7.82 -10.41 3.60
N GLU A 162 -8.77 -10.33 2.67
CA GLU A 162 -9.20 -11.41 1.80
C GLU A 162 -9.14 -10.95 0.35
N LEU A 163 -8.41 -11.67 -0.50
CA LEU A 163 -8.33 -11.38 -1.93
C LEU A 163 -8.97 -12.53 -2.71
N SER A 164 -9.88 -12.22 -3.62
CA SER A 164 -10.49 -13.20 -4.51
C SER A 164 -10.68 -12.62 -5.91
N ASP A 165 -10.91 -13.50 -6.88
CA ASP A 165 -11.56 -13.09 -8.12
C ASP A 165 -12.95 -12.53 -7.75
N ASN A 166 -13.34 -11.39 -8.32
CA ASN A 166 -14.67 -10.82 -8.07
C ASN A 166 -15.75 -11.59 -8.84
N ASN A 167 -15.37 -12.25 -9.92
CA ASN A 167 -16.27 -12.92 -10.87
C ASN A 167 -16.32 -14.45 -10.66
N SER A 168 -15.54 -14.99 -9.72
CA SER A 168 -15.46 -16.43 -9.44
C SER A 168 -15.09 -16.70 -7.98
N GLU A 169 -15.45 -17.88 -7.47
CA GLU A 169 -15.04 -18.37 -6.14
C GLU A 169 -13.65 -19.02 -6.16
N ASN A 170 -12.89 -18.85 -7.23
CA ASN A 170 -11.54 -19.37 -7.35
C ASN A 170 -10.61 -18.71 -6.32
N ASN A 171 -10.05 -19.54 -5.43
CA ASN A 171 -9.06 -19.12 -4.44
C ASN A 171 -7.64 -19.08 -5.00
N GLU A 172 -7.43 -19.56 -6.22
CA GLU A 172 -6.14 -19.55 -6.89
C GLU A 172 -6.34 -19.13 -8.35
N PHE A 173 -5.64 -18.07 -8.74
CA PHE A 173 -5.70 -17.54 -10.09
C PHE A 173 -4.43 -16.77 -10.43
N TYR A 174 -4.17 -16.58 -11.71
CA TYR A 174 -3.01 -15.88 -12.23
C TYR A 174 -3.41 -14.89 -13.32
N PHE A 175 -2.54 -13.90 -13.52
CA PHE A 175 -2.63 -12.93 -14.60
C PHE A 175 -1.23 -12.69 -15.15
N ILE A 176 -1.03 -13.00 -16.43
CA ILE A 176 0.27 -12.98 -17.11
C ILE A 176 0.25 -11.93 -18.20
N PHE A 177 1.28 -11.10 -18.22
CA PHE A 177 1.58 -10.15 -19.28
C PHE A 177 2.65 -10.76 -20.20
N ILE A 178 2.26 -11.12 -21.42
CA ILE A 178 3.20 -11.53 -22.48
C ILE A 178 3.70 -10.27 -23.20
N THR A 179 2.77 -9.41 -23.62
CA THR A 179 3.07 -8.13 -24.24
C THR A 179 2.12 -7.05 -23.71
N GLU A 180 2.15 -5.85 -24.28
CA GLU A 180 1.23 -4.79 -23.88
C GLU A 180 -0.26 -5.14 -24.09
N ASN A 181 -0.55 -5.95 -25.12
CA ASN A 181 -1.92 -6.27 -25.56
C ASN A 181 -2.19 -7.79 -25.58
N ASP A 182 -1.24 -8.62 -25.13
CA ASP A 182 -1.40 -10.07 -25.04
C ASP A 182 -1.24 -10.48 -23.58
N ILE A 183 -2.36 -10.89 -23.01
CA ILE A 183 -2.51 -11.25 -21.62
C ILE A 183 -3.11 -12.65 -21.56
N ARG A 184 -2.66 -13.44 -20.59
CA ARG A 184 -3.22 -14.76 -20.29
C ARG A 184 -3.62 -14.83 -18.84
N SER A 185 -4.81 -15.37 -18.59
CA SER A 185 -5.35 -15.49 -17.24
C SER A 185 -6.33 -16.65 -17.17
N ASN A 186 -6.45 -17.25 -15.99
CA ASN A 186 -7.53 -18.17 -15.64
C ASN A 186 -8.65 -17.49 -14.82
N MET A 187 -8.61 -16.16 -14.70
CA MET A 187 -9.67 -15.39 -14.06
C MET A 187 -10.93 -15.39 -14.93
N THR A 188 -12.08 -15.27 -14.27
CA THR A 188 -13.37 -15.17 -14.97
C THR A 188 -13.64 -13.71 -15.33
N LEU A 189 -14.10 -13.48 -16.56
CA LEU A 189 -14.53 -12.15 -16.98
C LEU A 189 -15.86 -11.79 -16.32
N SER A 190 -16.01 -10.52 -15.98
CA SER A 190 -17.29 -9.96 -15.59
C SER A 190 -18.23 -9.88 -16.79
N ASP A 191 -19.52 -9.61 -16.55
CA ASP A 191 -20.49 -9.35 -17.62
C ASP A 191 -20.10 -8.14 -18.49
N ASP A 192 -19.31 -7.21 -17.93
CA ASP A 192 -18.72 -6.06 -18.62
C ASP A 192 -17.34 -6.39 -19.27
N SER A 193 -17.00 -7.66 -19.45
CA SER A 193 -15.71 -8.12 -19.99
C SER A 193 -14.48 -7.64 -19.20
N LYS A 194 -14.62 -7.44 -17.89
CA LYS A 194 -13.52 -6.97 -17.02
C LYS A 194 -12.94 -8.07 -16.14
N TYR A 195 -11.63 -8.05 -15.97
CA TYR A 195 -10.94 -8.81 -14.94
C TYR A 195 -10.90 -7.97 -13.66
N GLU A 196 -11.56 -8.46 -12.62
CA GLU A 196 -11.74 -7.73 -11.37
C GLU A 196 -11.28 -8.56 -10.17
N LEU A 197 -10.54 -7.91 -9.28
CA LEU A 197 -10.12 -8.48 -8.01
C LEU A 197 -10.91 -7.85 -6.89
N LYS A 198 -11.44 -8.69 -6.00
CA LYS A 198 -12.14 -8.26 -4.80
C LYS A 198 -11.18 -8.35 -3.63
N PHE A 199 -10.99 -7.23 -2.94
CA PHE A 199 -10.15 -7.14 -1.75
C PHE A 199 -11.00 -6.72 -0.55
N LEU A 200 -11.18 -7.61 0.41
CA LEU A 200 -11.96 -7.40 1.63
C LEU A 200 -11.04 -7.20 2.82
N TYR A 201 -11.47 -6.37 3.77
CA TYR A 201 -10.88 -6.31 5.09
C TYR A 201 -11.57 -7.33 6.02
N GLN A 202 -10.88 -7.89 7.01
CA GLN A 202 -11.28 -9.03 7.86
C GLN A 202 -12.70 -8.97 8.43
N ASP A 203 -13.18 -7.78 8.81
CA ASP A 203 -14.54 -7.61 9.35
C ASP A 203 -15.61 -7.42 8.26
N ILE A 204 -15.20 -7.59 7.00
CA ILE A 204 -15.98 -7.51 5.76
C ILE A 204 -16.65 -6.14 5.55
N SER A 205 -16.50 -5.19 6.48
CA SER A 205 -17.15 -3.88 6.48
C SER A 205 -16.70 -2.98 5.31
N ARG A 206 -15.48 -3.20 4.81
CA ARG A 206 -14.87 -2.43 3.72
C ARG A 206 -14.39 -3.36 2.63
N LYS A 207 -14.60 -2.92 1.39
CA LYS A 207 -14.12 -3.62 0.20
C LYS A 207 -13.46 -2.67 -0.78
N SER A 208 -12.50 -3.19 -1.52
CA SER A 208 -11.92 -2.57 -2.71
C SER A 208 -12.14 -3.51 -3.89
N ILE A 209 -12.46 -2.95 -5.05
CA ILE A 209 -12.50 -3.68 -6.32
C ILE A 209 -11.37 -3.12 -7.18
N VAL A 210 -10.47 -3.97 -7.64
CA VAL A 210 -9.36 -3.61 -8.52
C VAL A 210 -9.64 -4.19 -9.89
N THR A 211 -9.91 -3.32 -10.87
CA THR A 211 -9.95 -3.71 -12.28
C THR A 211 -8.51 -3.76 -12.78
N ILE A 212 -8.13 -4.88 -13.41
CA ILE A 212 -6.74 -5.09 -13.89
C ILE A 212 -6.66 -5.18 -15.42
N GLY A 213 -7.78 -5.47 -16.09
CA GLY A 213 -7.87 -5.51 -17.54
C GLY A 213 -9.32 -5.58 -18.03
N GLU A 214 -9.51 -5.30 -19.30
CA GLU A 214 -10.80 -5.34 -20.00
C GLU A 214 -10.61 -6.02 -21.36
N GLU A 215 -11.39 -7.05 -21.65
CA GLU A 215 -11.38 -7.74 -22.93
C GLU A 215 -12.34 -7.04 -23.90
N SER A 216 -11.81 -6.68 -25.06
CA SER A 216 -12.56 -6.08 -26.16
C SER A 216 -13.23 -7.17 -27.01
N ASP A 217 -14.22 -6.78 -27.82
CA ASP A 217 -15.00 -7.70 -28.69
C ASP A 217 -14.12 -8.49 -29.69
N ASP A 218 -12.91 -8.01 -29.96
CA ASP A 218 -11.91 -8.63 -30.81
C ASP A 218 -10.97 -9.60 -30.08
N GLY A 219 -11.20 -9.84 -28.78
CA GLY A 219 -10.42 -10.76 -27.94
C GLY A 219 -9.09 -10.19 -27.45
N TYR A 220 -8.82 -8.89 -27.69
CA TYR A 220 -7.66 -8.22 -27.12
C TYR A 220 -7.98 -7.72 -25.71
N VAL A 221 -7.03 -7.93 -24.80
CA VAL A 221 -7.16 -7.45 -23.42
C VAL A 221 -6.42 -6.13 -23.27
N TRP A 222 -7.17 -5.07 -23.00
CA TRP A 222 -6.64 -3.75 -22.66
C TRP A 222 -6.31 -3.71 -21.18
N THR A 223 -5.07 -3.35 -20.86
CA THR A 223 -4.66 -3.20 -19.47
C THR A 223 -5.16 -1.88 -18.89
N SER A 224 -6.33 -1.90 -18.26
CA SER A 224 -6.89 -0.80 -17.46
C SER A 224 -6.76 -1.14 -15.98
N ILE A 225 -5.80 -0.51 -15.29
CA ILE A 225 -5.53 -0.77 -13.87
C ILE A 225 -6.09 0.37 -13.02
N GLY A 226 -7.12 0.08 -12.24
CA GLY A 226 -7.78 1.04 -11.36
C GLY A 226 -8.35 0.36 -10.12
N ALA A 227 -8.55 1.13 -9.04
CA ALA A 227 -9.14 0.66 -7.80
C ALA A 227 -10.33 1.53 -7.38
N VAL A 228 -11.39 0.89 -6.91
CA VAL A 228 -12.59 1.54 -6.38
C VAL A 228 -12.85 1.06 -4.96
N TYR A 229 -13.08 1.98 -4.04
CA TYR A 229 -13.28 1.69 -2.61
C TYR A 229 -14.74 1.85 -2.21
N GLY A 230 -15.25 0.92 -1.41
CA GLY A 230 -16.64 0.93 -0.96
C GLY A 230 -16.84 0.33 0.44
N VAL A 231 -18.06 0.54 0.95
CA VAL A 231 -18.59 -0.25 2.07
C VAL A 231 -19.13 -1.55 1.48
N ASN A 232 -18.92 -2.68 2.15
CA ASN A 232 -19.56 -3.91 1.68
C ASN A 232 -21.06 -3.88 2.04
N LYS A 233 -21.92 -3.80 1.01
CA LYS A 233 -23.38 -3.73 1.19
C LYS A 233 -23.98 -5.05 1.71
N GLU A 234 -23.32 -6.17 1.45
CA GLU A 234 -23.79 -7.51 1.87
C GLU A 234 -23.88 -7.64 3.39
N TYR A 235 -23.05 -6.89 4.12
CA TYR A 235 -23.07 -6.81 5.60
C TYR A 235 -23.72 -5.54 6.15
N ALA A 236 -24.14 -4.60 5.30
CA ALA A 236 -24.92 -3.44 5.73
C ALA A 236 -26.42 -3.78 5.98
N GLY A 237 -26.82 -5.02 5.67
CA GLY A 237 -28.17 -5.57 5.85
C GLY A 237 -28.52 -5.87 7.31
N GLY A 238 -28.64 -4.82 8.12
CA GLY A 238 -29.21 -4.90 9.47
C GLY A 238 -29.86 -3.59 9.94
N MET A 239 -29.69 -2.49 9.21
CA MET A 239 -30.39 -1.24 9.49
C MET A 239 -31.33 -0.93 8.34
N ASN A 240 -32.59 -1.40 8.48
CA ASN A 240 -33.75 -0.86 7.78
C ASN A 240 -33.97 0.60 8.22
N GLY A 241 -33.04 1.48 7.85
CA GLY A 241 -33.17 2.92 7.98
C GLY A 241 -33.74 3.45 6.68
N ASN A 242 -35.02 3.79 6.70
CA ASN A 242 -35.74 4.50 5.64
C ASN A 242 -35.22 5.95 5.51
N GLY A 243 -33.91 6.10 5.32
CA GLY A 243 -33.20 7.35 5.26
C GLY A 243 -32.85 7.67 3.83
N ASN A 244 -33.52 8.68 3.29
CA ASN A 244 -33.23 9.32 2.02
C ASN A 244 -31.83 9.95 2.06
N GLY A 245 -30.80 9.11 1.95
CA GLY A 245 -29.39 9.45 2.07
C GLY A 245 -28.78 9.56 0.68
N ASN A 246 -28.61 10.79 0.24
CA ASN A 246 -27.89 11.20 -0.96
C ASN A 246 -26.60 10.37 -1.13
N CYS A 247 -26.60 9.43 -2.07
CA CYS A 247 -25.44 8.59 -2.34
C CYS A 247 -24.36 9.43 -3.03
N GLY A 248 -23.20 9.55 -2.40
CA GLY A 248 -22.03 10.13 -3.05
C GLY A 248 -21.58 9.23 -4.19
N SER A 249 -21.89 9.65 -5.42
CA SER A 249 -21.30 9.34 -6.74
C SER A 249 -20.82 7.94 -7.12
N ILE A 250 -21.11 6.86 -6.38
CA ILE A 250 -20.82 5.49 -6.83
C ILE A 250 -22.01 4.60 -6.50
N CYS A 251 -23.04 4.68 -7.32
CA CYS A 251 -23.96 3.59 -7.55
C CYS A 251 -24.00 3.40 -9.07
N PRO A 252 -23.58 2.24 -9.61
CA PRO A 252 -23.86 1.93 -11.01
C PRO A 252 -25.37 1.87 -11.17
N SER A 253 -25.89 2.60 -12.15
CA SER A 253 -27.26 2.46 -12.63
C SER A 253 -27.37 1.11 -13.32
N ASN A 254 -28.36 0.30 -12.89
CA ASN A 254 -28.87 -0.83 -13.65
C ASN A 254 -29.20 -0.46 -15.10
#